data_AF-A0A9D2EAP1-F1
#
_entry.id   AF-A0A9D2EAP1-F1
#
_cell.length_a   1.000
_cell.length_b   1.000
_cell.length_c   1.000
_cell.angle_alpha   90.00
_cell.angle_beta   90.00
_cell.angle_gamma   90.00
#
_symmetry.space_group_name_H-M   'P 1'
#
loop_
_entity.id
_entity.type
_entity.pdbx_description
1 polymer ?
#
loop_
_entity_poly.entity_id
_entity_poly.type
_entity_poly.pdbx_seq_one_letter_code
_entity_poly.pdbx_strand_id
1 'polypeptide(L)'
;MNAKNFFYIFLFFVICLTSCGDDSNTPPPSNDIQPTISGSTCDILQGYEDAAQGFNTLKPQGLSDPLYIREKALTGNSYQFAGSKEQRLDEMTSMPAASEWLPSVSISEGRCYWIKHTAPLLYTYLKLRIAYIDGNAVGIEYIIDSTEERYETGENINANPADEAHPYVTDLCIPRLNGANQYVEHTVSYREQEILNYALEWVEDKRHAAWVAFSFDSETSQKNVNRTDEWLPDPFIPTSPQESDHKSDGFDKGHLCASDDRSYNRTANEQTFYYTNISPQMTSFNGGYWVTFEKLVQTWARSGTYDKLYVTKGGTTDDLLTNFTGTQHAADGRTPQTDANGLTRHGLACPHYYFMAILAQKGEDYQAIGFLVEHRDDYGYDNDHQAPASVIPTHALSIDELEEKTGLDFFCNVPDEVEDAIENAYEEQVWDWNIPEANSVSQKNE
;
A
#
# COMPACT_ATOMS: atom_id res chain seq x y z
N MET A 1 58.86 -1.30 47.98
CA MET A 1 58.31 -0.40 49.03
C MET A 1 57.86 0.88 48.36
N ASN A 2 56.62 1.29 48.63
CA ASN A 2 55.96 2.57 48.29
C ASN A 2 55.48 2.81 46.85
N ALA A 3 54.18 2.57 46.63
CA ALA A 3 53.37 3.29 45.66
C ALA A 3 52.63 4.45 46.37
N LYS A 4 52.63 5.64 45.77
CA LYS A 4 51.92 6.84 46.25
C LYS A 4 50.61 6.97 45.46
N ASN A 5 49.48 7.09 46.17
CA ASN A 5 48.20 7.51 45.61
C ASN A 5 48.03 9.03 45.77
N PHE A 6 47.54 9.70 44.72
CA PHE A 6 47.06 11.08 44.74
C PHE A 6 45.52 11.06 44.79
N PHE A 7 44.93 11.90 45.64
CA PHE A 7 43.52 12.25 45.59
C PHE A 7 43.42 13.76 45.86
N TYR A 8 42.80 14.50 44.94
CA TYR A 8 42.45 15.92 45.16
C TYR A 8 40.93 16.06 45.21
N ILE A 9 40.49 16.74 46.26
CA ILE A 9 39.14 17.20 46.56
C ILE A 9 38.88 18.48 45.75
N PHE A 10 37.66 18.68 45.25
CA PHE A 10 37.12 20.03 45.11
C PHE A 10 35.63 20.12 45.47
N LEU A 11 35.36 21.23 46.15
CA LEU A 11 34.20 21.64 46.94
C LEU A 11 33.12 22.28 46.03
N PHE A 12 31.84 21.95 46.22
CA PHE A 12 30.73 22.68 45.59
C PHE A 12 29.99 23.55 46.61
N PHE A 13 29.77 24.79 46.21
CA PHE A 13 29.20 25.91 46.97
C PHE A 13 27.66 25.81 47.03
N VAL A 14 27.09 26.08 48.21
CA VAL A 14 25.64 26.30 48.41
C VAL A 14 25.39 27.80 48.48
N ILE A 15 24.42 28.30 47.71
CA ILE A 15 23.78 29.59 47.96
C ILE A 15 22.27 29.36 47.87
N CYS A 16 21.59 29.54 49.01
CA CYS A 16 20.14 29.66 49.09
C CYS A 16 19.73 31.10 48.77
N LEU A 17 18.74 31.28 47.89
CA LEU A 17 17.92 32.49 47.79
C LEU A 17 16.46 32.07 47.85
N THR A 18 15.73 32.57 48.85
CA THR A 18 14.27 32.50 48.91
C THR A 18 13.67 33.72 48.22
N SER A 19 12.84 33.50 47.21
CA SER A 19 11.93 34.47 46.60
C SER A 19 10.59 33.79 46.41
N CYS A 20 9.53 34.30 47.04
CA CYS A 20 8.15 33.88 46.82
C CYS A 20 7.55 34.64 45.63
N GLY A 21 6.73 33.96 44.82
CA GLY A 21 5.87 34.57 43.79
C GLY A 21 5.65 33.68 42.55
N ASP A 22 4.66 32.79 42.65
CA ASP A 22 3.83 32.09 41.65
C ASP A 22 4.05 32.32 40.14
N ASP A 23 4.34 31.23 39.42
CA ASP A 23 3.44 30.51 38.50
C ASP A 23 4.30 29.64 37.56
N SER A 24 4.53 28.40 37.98
CA SER A 24 5.17 27.38 37.15
C SER A 24 4.14 26.85 36.15
N ASN A 25 4.02 27.48 34.98
CA ASN A 25 3.26 26.97 33.83
C ASN A 25 3.95 25.75 33.15
N THR A 26 4.79 25.02 33.87
CA THR A 26 5.35 23.75 33.40
C THR A 26 4.43 22.63 33.83
N PRO A 27 3.83 21.88 32.90
CA PRO A 27 2.89 20.81 33.23
C PRO A 27 3.54 19.79 34.17
N PRO A 28 2.77 19.20 35.11
CA PRO A 28 3.25 18.08 35.91
C PRO A 28 3.74 16.95 35.01
N PRO A 29 4.91 16.34 35.28
CA PRO A 29 5.40 15.22 34.49
C PRO A 29 4.46 14.01 34.57
N SER A 30 4.46 13.16 33.54
CA SER A 30 3.49 12.06 33.41
C SER A 30 3.55 11.02 34.54
N ASN A 31 4.69 10.89 35.21
CA ASN A 31 4.88 10.02 36.37
C ASN A 31 4.12 10.49 37.63
N ASP A 32 3.59 11.72 37.65
CA ASP A 32 2.77 12.23 38.75
C ASP A 32 1.29 11.81 38.62
N ILE A 33 0.87 11.34 37.43
CA ILE A 33 -0.47 10.80 37.20
C ILE A 33 -0.56 9.44 37.89
N GLN A 34 -1.43 9.32 38.90
CA GLN A 34 -1.67 8.05 39.58
C GLN A 34 -2.58 7.15 38.74
N PRO A 35 -2.10 5.98 38.26
CA PRO A 35 -2.92 5.05 37.49
C PRO A 35 -4.09 4.51 38.30
N THR A 36 -5.22 4.34 37.63
CA THR A 36 -6.45 3.76 38.16
C THR A 36 -6.65 2.31 37.72
N ILE A 37 -5.97 1.85 36.67
CA ILE A 37 -5.97 0.45 36.25
C ILE A 37 -4.54 -0.06 36.04
N SER A 38 -4.31 -1.36 36.31
CA SER A 38 -3.00 -1.96 36.10
C SER A 38 -2.68 -2.06 34.61
N GLY A 39 -1.46 -1.65 34.22
CA GLY A 39 -1.00 -1.73 32.83
C GLY A 39 -1.38 -0.56 31.94
N SER A 40 -2.06 0.47 32.47
CA SER A 40 -2.32 1.71 31.73
C SER A 40 -1.05 2.51 31.49
N THR A 41 -1.07 3.31 30.43
CA THR A 41 -0.06 4.31 30.11
C THR A 41 -0.52 5.70 30.56
N CYS A 42 0.40 6.51 31.06
CA CYS A 42 0.15 7.91 31.43
C CYS A 42 0.98 8.84 30.52
N ASP A 43 0.35 9.88 29.99
CA ASP A 43 0.98 10.83 29.06
C ASP A 43 0.40 12.25 29.22
N ILE A 44 0.99 13.22 28.54
CA ILE A 44 0.57 14.62 28.54
C ILE A 44 0.26 15.06 27.11
N LEU A 45 -1.00 15.41 26.86
CA LEU A 45 -1.42 16.05 25.62
C LEU A 45 -1.41 17.57 25.73
N GLN A 46 -1.16 18.24 24.61
CA GLN A 46 -1.07 19.69 24.45
C GLN A 46 -2.08 20.17 23.41
N GLY A 47 -2.57 21.39 23.56
CA GLY A 47 -3.48 22.04 22.60
C GLY A 47 -4.91 22.24 23.12
N TYR A 48 -5.10 22.17 24.44
CA TYR A 48 -6.41 22.36 25.05
C TYR A 48 -6.93 23.81 24.98
N GLU A 49 -6.14 24.79 25.40
CA GLU A 49 -6.53 26.21 25.35
C GLU A 49 -6.23 26.83 23.98
N ASP A 50 -5.04 26.56 23.43
CA ASP A 50 -4.61 27.09 22.14
C ASP A 50 -3.53 26.20 21.51
N ALA A 51 -3.88 25.54 20.40
CA ALA A 51 -2.95 24.70 19.65
C ALA A 51 -1.74 25.48 19.11
N ALA A 52 -1.85 26.80 18.92
CA ALA A 52 -0.72 27.64 18.50
C ALA A 52 0.33 27.83 19.61
N GLN A 53 -0.04 27.57 20.87
CA GLN A 53 0.86 27.67 22.03
C GLN A 53 1.49 26.32 22.44
N GLY A 54 1.14 25.26 21.71
CA GLY A 54 1.66 23.91 21.91
C GLY A 54 0.65 22.87 21.46
N PHE A 55 1.10 21.85 20.75
CA PHE A 55 0.26 20.77 20.23
C PHE A 55 1.08 19.49 20.09
N ASN A 56 0.48 18.36 20.47
CA ASN A 56 1.01 17.03 20.18
C ASN A 56 -0.16 16.05 19.98
N THR A 57 0.17 14.86 19.50
CA THR A 57 -0.80 13.80 19.23
C THR A 57 -0.48 12.59 20.10
N LEU A 58 -1.50 11.90 20.59
CA LEU A 58 -1.36 10.56 21.14
C LEU A 58 -1.38 9.55 19.98
N LYS A 59 -0.42 8.63 19.97
CA LYS A 59 -0.47 7.42 19.17
C LYS A 59 -0.38 6.22 20.10
N PRO A 60 -1.52 5.66 20.53
CA PRO A 60 -1.52 4.45 21.35
C PRO A 60 -0.68 3.36 20.69
N GLN A 61 0.14 2.66 21.47
CA GLN A 61 1.02 1.62 20.94
C GLN A 61 0.19 0.56 20.20
N GLY A 62 0.51 0.33 18.92
CA GLY A 62 -0.22 -0.60 18.05
C GLY A 62 -1.28 0.06 17.17
N LEU A 63 -1.55 1.37 17.31
CA LEU A 63 -2.44 2.13 16.44
C LEU A 63 -1.64 3.10 15.55
N SER A 64 -2.01 3.18 14.28
CA SER A 64 -1.36 4.00 13.24
C SER A 64 -1.83 5.45 13.26
N ASP A 65 -3.13 5.66 13.53
CA ASP A 65 -3.79 6.95 13.50
C ASP A 65 -3.53 7.82 14.74
N PRO A 66 -3.39 9.15 14.57
CA PRO A 66 -3.24 10.06 15.69
C PRO A 66 -4.59 10.42 16.34
N LEU A 67 -4.62 10.37 17.66
CA LEU A 67 -5.63 11.00 18.51
C LEU A 67 -5.09 12.34 19.04
N TYR A 68 -5.91 13.38 19.14
CA TYR A 68 -5.47 14.67 19.67
C TYR A 68 -6.59 15.49 20.31
N ILE A 69 -6.21 16.60 20.94
CA ILE A 69 -7.14 17.57 21.51
C ILE A 69 -7.21 18.77 20.58
N ARG A 70 -8.43 19.18 20.23
CA ARG A 70 -8.71 20.40 19.48
C ARG A 70 -10.00 21.02 20.00
N GLU A 71 -10.01 22.34 20.18
CA GLU A 71 -11.20 23.07 20.69
C GLU A 71 -11.77 22.46 21.98
N LYS A 72 -10.89 22.08 22.92
CA LYS A 72 -11.26 21.46 24.21
C LYS A 72 -11.99 20.12 24.08
N ALA A 73 -11.83 19.43 22.95
CA ALA A 73 -12.42 18.12 22.68
C ALA A 73 -11.38 17.10 22.21
N LEU A 74 -11.60 15.83 22.54
CA LEU A 74 -10.92 14.70 21.89
C LEU A 74 -11.49 14.54 20.49
N THR A 75 -10.59 14.36 19.52
CA THR A 75 -10.93 14.19 18.11
C THR A 75 -9.84 13.40 17.37
N GLY A 76 -10.22 12.74 16.28
CA GLY A 76 -9.33 12.05 15.34
C GLY A 76 -10.15 11.37 14.24
N ASN A 77 -9.63 11.33 13.02
CA ASN A 77 -10.43 10.90 11.85
C ASN A 77 -10.95 9.47 11.97
N SER A 78 -10.12 8.57 12.50
CA SER A 78 -10.45 7.14 12.69
C SER A 78 -10.99 6.82 14.09
N TYR A 79 -11.42 7.83 14.84
CA TYR A 79 -11.81 7.68 16.23
C TYR A 79 -13.25 8.14 16.49
N GLN A 80 -13.95 7.36 17.31
CA GLN A 80 -15.21 7.74 17.94
C GLN A 80 -15.08 7.70 19.46
N PHE A 81 -15.87 8.50 20.15
CA PHE A 81 -15.76 8.72 21.58
C PHE A 81 -17.11 8.61 22.26
N ALA A 82 -17.12 8.07 23.48
CA ALA A 82 -18.30 8.09 24.34
C ALA A 82 -17.89 8.45 25.77
N GLY A 83 -18.58 9.42 26.37
CA GLY A 83 -18.34 9.81 27.76
C GLY A 83 -18.83 8.73 28.72
N SER A 84 -18.06 8.47 29.76
CA SER A 84 -18.40 7.54 30.86
C SER A 84 -18.82 8.33 32.11
N LYS A 85 -19.62 7.71 32.97
CA LYS A 85 -20.05 8.29 34.26
C LYS A 85 -19.03 8.01 35.37
N GLU A 86 -18.22 6.99 35.17
CA GLU A 86 -17.15 6.53 36.01
C GLU A 86 -15.97 7.53 35.96
N GLN A 87 -15.19 7.57 37.03
CA GLN A 87 -14.04 8.49 37.15
C GLN A 87 -12.70 7.75 37.16
N ARG A 88 -12.74 6.41 37.07
CA ARG A 88 -11.58 5.53 37.05
C ARG A 88 -11.71 4.51 35.93
N LEU A 89 -10.58 4.09 35.34
CA LEU A 89 -10.58 3.14 34.22
C LEU A 89 -10.97 1.72 34.64
N ASP A 90 -10.65 1.32 35.88
CA ASP A 90 -11.00 0.01 36.43
C ASP A 90 -12.50 -0.14 36.76
N GLU A 91 -13.24 0.96 36.82
CA GLU A 91 -14.70 0.99 37.02
C GLU A 91 -15.49 0.87 35.70
N MET A 92 -14.84 1.15 34.56
CA MET A 92 -15.45 1.08 33.23
C MET A 92 -15.62 -0.37 32.77
N THR A 93 -16.74 -0.99 33.16
CA THR A 93 -16.98 -2.43 32.92
C THR A 93 -17.99 -2.71 31.80
N SER A 94 -18.69 -1.70 31.30
CA SER A 94 -19.74 -1.85 30.27
C SER A 94 -19.46 -0.93 29.09
N MET A 95 -19.48 -1.51 27.89
CA MET A 95 -19.30 -0.79 26.63
C MET A 95 -20.50 0.15 26.36
N PRO A 96 -20.29 1.36 25.82
CA PRO A 96 -21.37 2.28 25.44
C PRO A 96 -22.30 1.71 24.37
N ALA A 97 -23.57 2.12 24.37
CA ALA A 97 -24.48 1.79 23.30
C ALA A 97 -24.05 2.44 21.97
N ALA A 98 -24.41 1.84 20.84
CA ALA A 98 -24.05 2.32 19.50
C ALA A 98 -24.39 3.80 19.25
N SER A 99 -25.50 4.30 19.83
CA SER A 99 -25.94 5.69 19.69
C SER A 99 -25.15 6.71 20.53
N GLU A 100 -24.30 6.26 21.43
CA GLU A 100 -23.53 7.14 22.34
C GLU A 100 -22.16 7.53 21.78
N TRP A 101 -21.74 6.90 20.67
CA TRP A 101 -20.48 7.17 20.01
C TRP A 101 -20.57 8.43 19.14
N LEU A 102 -19.67 9.38 19.41
CA LEU A 102 -19.60 10.68 18.74
C LEU A 102 -18.23 10.85 18.05
N PRO A 103 -18.15 11.57 16.92
CA PRO A 103 -16.87 11.82 16.23
C PRO A 103 -15.91 12.73 17.04
N SER A 104 -16.44 13.45 18.04
CA SER A 104 -15.65 14.26 18.97
C SER A 104 -16.39 14.40 20.29
N VAL A 105 -15.66 14.55 21.40
CA VAL A 105 -16.27 14.78 22.72
C VAL A 105 -15.49 15.83 23.52
N SER A 106 -16.19 16.80 24.10
CA SER A 106 -15.58 17.78 25.00
C SER A 106 -15.00 17.08 26.24
N ILE A 107 -13.81 17.52 26.65
CA ILE A 107 -13.13 16.96 27.82
C ILE A 107 -13.20 17.86 29.04
N SER A 108 -13.20 17.22 30.20
CA SER A 108 -13.10 17.90 31.49
C SER A 108 -12.33 17.04 32.48
N GLU A 109 -11.64 17.68 33.41
CA GLU A 109 -10.88 17.00 34.46
C GLU A 109 -11.72 15.98 35.24
N GLY A 110 -11.10 14.84 35.55
CA GLY A 110 -11.69 13.74 36.31
C GLY A 110 -12.67 12.86 35.53
N ARG A 111 -12.83 13.06 34.21
CA ARG A 111 -13.74 12.24 33.39
C ARG A 111 -13.03 11.12 32.64
N CYS A 112 -13.78 10.04 32.47
CA CYS A 112 -13.41 8.90 31.65
C CYS A 112 -14.19 8.86 30.33
N TYR A 113 -13.55 8.25 29.33
CA TYR A 113 -14.05 8.13 27.98
C TYR A 113 -13.72 6.74 27.44
N TRP A 114 -14.71 6.15 26.80
CA TRP A 114 -14.47 5.06 25.86
C TRP A 114 -14.08 5.66 24.51
N ILE A 115 -13.09 5.04 23.87
CA ILE A 115 -12.59 5.44 22.56
C ILE A 115 -12.63 4.21 21.67
N LYS A 116 -13.22 4.35 20.49
CA LYS A 116 -13.25 3.32 19.45
C LYS A 116 -12.36 3.82 18.32
N HIS A 117 -11.24 3.13 18.09
CA HIS A 117 -10.45 3.27 16.88
C HIS A 117 -10.99 2.31 15.82
N THR A 118 -11.17 2.81 14.61
CA THR A 118 -11.61 2.03 13.46
C THR A 118 -10.46 1.91 12.48
N ALA A 119 -9.91 0.70 12.40
CA ALA A 119 -9.05 0.27 11.29
C ALA A 119 -9.89 -0.51 10.28
N PRO A 120 -9.37 -0.83 9.09
CA PRO A 120 -10.09 -1.64 8.11
C PRO A 120 -10.61 -2.95 8.70
N LEU A 121 -9.74 -3.77 9.31
CA LEU A 121 -10.10 -5.10 9.83
C LEU A 121 -10.54 -5.13 11.29
N LEU A 122 -10.25 -4.08 12.06
CA LEU A 122 -10.35 -4.14 13.51
C LEU A 122 -11.06 -2.91 14.09
N TYR A 123 -11.88 -3.17 15.11
CA TYR A 123 -12.19 -2.17 16.12
C TYR A 123 -11.27 -2.35 17.31
N THR A 124 -10.48 -1.33 17.63
CA THR A 124 -9.73 -1.30 18.88
C THR A 124 -10.41 -0.34 19.85
N TYR A 125 -10.80 -0.85 21.01
CA TYR A 125 -11.43 -0.08 22.07
C TYR A 125 -10.39 0.29 23.13
N LEU A 126 -10.41 1.55 23.53
CA LEU A 126 -9.56 2.09 24.59
C LEU A 126 -10.43 2.72 25.67
N LYS A 127 -9.87 2.73 26.88
CA LYS A 127 -10.39 3.53 27.99
C LYS A 127 -9.40 4.67 28.24
N LEU A 128 -9.89 5.88 28.41
CA LEU A 128 -9.07 7.06 28.65
C LEU A 128 -9.65 7.92 29.77
N ARG A 129 -8.81 8.37 30.70
CA ARG A 129 -9.16 9.29 31.79
C ARG A 129 -8.37 10.58 31.65
N ILE A 130 -9.07 11.70 31.85
CA ILE A 130 -8.47 13.02 31.98
C ILE A 130 -8.11 13.22 33.46
N ALA A 131 -6.84 13.06 33.79
CA ALA A 131 -6.36 13.14 35.17
C ALA A 131 -6.32 14.60 35.69
N TYR A 132 -5.89 15.54 34.85
CA TYR A 132 -5.88 16.97 35.15
C TYR A 132 -5.95 17.79 33.85
N ILE A 133 -6.37 19.05 33.97
CA ILE A 133 -6.22 20.06 32.92
C ILE A 133 -5.50 21.28 33.52
N ASP A 134 -4.32 21.60 33.02
CA ASP A 134 -3.50 22.73 33.47
C ASP A 134 -3.05 23.58 32.28
N GLY A 135 -3.76 24.70 32.06
CA GLY A 135 -3.56 25.54 30.90
C GLY A 135 -3.69 24.74 29.60
N ASN A 136 -2.63 24.71 28.80
CA ASN A 136 -2.62 24.00 27.52
C ASN A 136 -2.35 22.49 27.64
N ALA A 137 -1.95 22.02 28.83
CA ALA A 137 -1.54 20.65 29.08
C ALA A 137 -2.66 19.83 29.74
N VAL A 138 -2.82 18.60 29.24
CA VAL A 138 -3.85 17.67 29.69
C VAL A 138 -3.17 16.36 30.07
N GLY A 139 -3.16 16.06 31.36
CA GLY A 139 -2.67 14.78 31.86
C GLY A 139 -3.68 13.69 31.57
N ILE A 140 -3.25 12.64 30.87
CA ILE A 140 -4.10 11.52 30.50
C ILE A 140 -3.57 10.20 31.05
N GLU A 141 -4.50 9.28 31.30
CA GLU A 141 -4.25 7.86 31.55
C GLU A 141 -5.08 7.06 30.55
N TYR A 142 -4.50 6.08 29.86
CA TYR A 142 -5.25 5.24 28.93
C TYR A 142 -4.76 3.79 28.90
N ILE A 143 -5.63 2.90 28.42
CA ILE A 143 -5.31 1.49 28.17
C ILE A 143 -6.10 0.98 26.96
N ILE A 144 -5.50 0.08 26.18
CA ILE A 144 -6.23 -0.70 25.18
C ILE A 144 -7.02 -1.77 25.93
N ASP A 145 -8.34 -1.76 25.79
CA ASP A 145 -9.25 -2.65 26.51
C ASP A 145 -9.48 -3.95 25.74
N SER A 146 -9.87 -3.82 24.47
CA SER A 146 -10.12 -4.94 23.58
C SER A 146 -9.83 -4.55 22.14
N THR A 147 -9.55 -5.58 21.33
CA THR A 147 -9.52 -5.49 19.88
C THR A 147 -10.46 -6.57 19.37
N GLU A 148 -11.40 -6.16 18.54
CA GLU A 148 -12.41 -7.02 17.95
C GLU A 148 -12.25 -6.94 16.43
N GLU A 149 -12.32 -8.09 15.76
CA GLU A 149 -12.45 -8.10 14.31
C GLU A 149 -13.76 -7.41 13.94
N ARG A 150 -13.70 -6.49 12.98
CA ARG A 150 -14.89 -5.81 12.46
C ARG A 150 -15.82 -6.80 11.72
N TYR A 151 -15.35 -8.02 11.43
CA TYR A 151 -15.94 -8.96 10.47
C TYR A 151 -16.29 -10.33 11.04
N GLU A 152 -16.95 -10.43 12.19
CA GLU A 152 -17.46 -11.75 12.62
C GLU A 152 -18.72 -12.23 11.87
N THR A 153 -19.35 -11.45 10.97
CA THR A 153 -20.58 -11.89 10.27
C THR A 153 -20.87 -11.37 8.85
N GLY A 154 -19.97 -10.65 8.18
CA GLY A 154 -20.18 -10.26 6.77
C GLY A 154 -19.79 -11.41 5.83
N GLU A 155 -20.71 -11.93 5.02
CA GLU A 155 -20.31 -12.76 3.87
C GLU A 155 -19.45 -11.88 2.97
N ASN A 156 -18.23 -12.32 2.62
CA ASN A 156 -17.55 -11.77 1.47
C ASN A 156 -18.18 -12.43 0.24
N ILE A 157 -19.09 -11.71 -0.44
CA ILE A 157 -20.01 -12.31 -1.41
C ILE A 157 -19.30 -12.52 -2.76
N ASN A 158 -18.39 -11.63 -3.13
CA ASN A 158 -17.64 -11.64 -4.39
C ASN A 158 -16.27 -12.32 -4.29
N ALA A 159 -15.81 -12.79 -3.13
CA ALA A 159 -14.55 -13.53 -3.01
C ALA A 159 -14.49 -14.76 -3.89
N ASN A 160 -13.33 -14.99 -4.50
CA ASN A 160 -13.06 -16.22 -5.21
C ASN A 160 -13.19 -17.42 -4.24
N PRO A 161 -13.92 -18.47 -4.64
CA PRO A 161 -14.02 -19.66 -3.80
C PRO A 161 -12.65 -20.33 -3.70
N ALA A 162 -12.30 -20.82 -2.51
CA ALA A 162 -11.09 -21.62 -2.33
C ALA A 162 -11.10 -22.85 -3.24
N ASP A 163 -9.95 -23.14 -3.85
CA ASP A 163 -9.75 -24.26 -4.76
C ASP A 163 -8.45 -25.00 -4.40
N GLU A 164 -8.55 -26.30 -4.14
CA GLU A 164 -7.39 -27.14 -3.80
C GLU A 164 -6.38 -27.23 -4.95
N ALA A 165 -6.84 -27.10 -6.21
CA ALA A 165 -5.96 -27.11 -7.38
C ALA A 165 -5.20 -25.77 -7.56
N HIS A 166 -5.69 -24.71 -6.92
CA HIS A 166 -5.22 -23.34 -7.06
C HIS A 166 -5.09 -22.68 -5.69
N PRO A 167 -4.05 -23.05 -4.90
CA PRO A 167 -3.93 -22.67 -3.50
C PRO A 167 -3.79 -21.16 -3.25
N TYR A 168 -3.52 -20.35 -4.29
CA TYR A 168 -3.36 -18.90 -4.16
C TYR A 168 -4.54 -18.11 -4.75
N VAL A 169 -5.62 -18.75 -5.21
CA VAL A 169 -6.78 -18.08 -5.82
C VAL A 169 -7.49 -17.08 -4.87
N THR A 170 -7.32 -17.28 -3.57
CA THR A 170 -7.84 -16.40 -2.51
C THR A 170 -6.85 -15.33 -2.06
N ASP A 171 -5.68 -15.20 -2.70
CA ASP A 171 -4.74 -14.12 -2.40
C ASP A 171 -5.38 -12.77 -2.77
N LEU A 172 -5.12 -11.74 -1.95
CA LEU A 172 -5.79 -10.43 -2.11
C LEU A 172 -5.49 -9.76 -3.45
N CYS A 173 -4.36 -10.07 -4.12
CA CYS A 173 -4.07 -9.52 -5.44
C CYS A 173 -4.92 -10.15 -6.55
N ILE A 174 -5.54 -11.32 -6.35
CA ILE A 174 -6.23 -12.05 -7.41
C ILE A 174 -7.60 -11.40 -7.67
N PRO A 175 -7.85 -10.85 -8.86
CA PRO A 175 -9.17 -10.34 -9.24
C PRO A 175 -10.22 -11.46 -9.26
N ARG A 176 -11.49 -11.09 -9.26
CA ARG A 176 -12.60 -12.03 -9.42
C ARG A 176 -12.44 -12.83 -10.72
N LEU A 177 -12.43 -14.16 -10.59
CA LEU A 177 -12.23 -15.03 -11.74
C LEU A 177 -13.44 -15.01 -12.68
N ASN A 178 -13.16 -14.91 -13.97
CA ASN A 178 -14.13 -15.14 -15.03
C ASN A 178 -14.10 -16.61 -15.45
N GLY A 179 -15.17 -17.36 -15.17
CA GLY A 179 -15.26 -18.79 -15.48
C GLY A 179 -15.22 -19.15 -16.97
N ALA A 180 -15.21 -18.17 -17.89
CA ALA A 180 -14.96 -18.40 -19.31
C ALA A 180 -13.47 -18.47 -19.67
N ASN A 181 -12.60 -17.94 -18.81
CA ASN A 181 -11.16 -17.82 -19.02
C ASN A 181 -10.41 -18.93 -18.27
N GLN A 182 -9.13 -19.12 -18.60
CA GLN A 182 -8.26 -20.06 -17.90
C GLN A 182 -7.40 -19.34 -16.87
N TYR A 183 -7.62 -19.61 -15.58
CA TYR A 183 -6.74 -19.16 -14.51
C TYR A 183 -5.48 -20.05 -14.40
N VAL A 184 -4.32 -19.44 -14.17
CA VAL A 184 -3.04 -20.14 -14.02
C VAL A 184 -2.21 -19.51 -12.92
N GLU A 185 -1.62 -20.34 -12.06
CA GLU A 185 -0.67 -19.96 -11.03
C GLU A 185 0.74 -20.42 -11.43
N HIS A 186 1.68 -19.49 -11.49
CA HIS A 186 3.10 -19.80 -11.65
C HIS A 186 3.76 -19.74 -10.28
N THR A 187 4.22 -20.89 -9.79
CA THR A 187 4.86 -21.01 -8.48
C THR A 187 6.37 -21.18 -8.62
N VAL A 188 7.09 -20.88 -7.54
CA VAL A 188 8.52 -21.18 -7.41
C VAL A 188 8.83 -21.79 -6.05
N SER A 189 9.80 -22.70 -6.02
CA SER A 189 10.39 -23.14 -4.76
C SER A 189 11.37 -22.08 -4.26
N TYR A 190 11.06 -21.48 -3.11
CA TYR A 190 11.88 -20.50 -2.42
C TYR A 190 12.05 -20.91 -0.96
N ARG A 191 13.29 -21.12 -0.52
CA ARG A 191 13.63 -21.60 0.85
C ARG A 191 12.82 -22.84 1.28
N GLU A 192 12.75 -23.83 0.39
CA GLU A 192 12.02 -25.10 0.61
C GLU A 192 10.49 -24.96 0.76
N GLN A 193 9.93 -23.78 0.47
CA GLN A 193 8.50 -23.55 0.39
C GLN A 193 8.11 -23.25 -1.05
N GLU A 194 6.92 -23.69 -1.45
CA GLU A 194 6.30 -23.22 -2.67
C GLU A 194 5.61 -21.89 -2.39
N ILE A 195 5.89 -20.88 -3.21
CA ILE A 195 5.27 -19.57 -3.14
C ILE A 195 4.76 -19.17 -4.53
N LEU A 196 3.71 -18.35 -4.58
CA LEU A 196 3.24 -17.73 -5.80
C LEU A 196 4.30 -16.76 -6.34
N ASN A 197 4.69 -16.92 -7.61
CA ASN A 197 5.48 -15.93 -8.33
C ASN A 197 4.57 -14.86 -8.92
N TYR A 198 3.65 -15.27 -9.79
CA TYR A 198 2.51 -14.50 -10.27
C TYR A 198 1.41 -15.47 -10.72
N ALA A 199 0.19 -14.97 -10.85
CA ALA A 199 -0.91 -15.66 -11.50
C ALA A 199 -1.43 -14.84 -12.67
N LEU A 200 -2.13 -15.47 -13.60
CA LEU A 200 -2.80 -14.79 -14.71
C LEU A 200 -4.15 -15.41 -15.02
N GLU A 201 -5.00 -14.64 -15.68
CA GLU A 201 -6.21 -15.14 -16.31
C GLU A 201 -6.10 -15.01 -17.82
N TRP A 202 -6.09 -16.15 -18.51
CA TRP A 202 -5.86 -16.25 -19.94
C TRP A 202 -7.16 -16.20 -20.75
N VAL A 203 -7.25 -15.26 -21.69
CA VAL A 203 -8.38 -15.13 -22.61
C VAL A 203 -7.99 -15.75 -23.96
N GLU A 204 -8.44 -16.99 -24.16
CA GLU A 204 -8.04 -17.81 -25.32
C GLU A 204 -8.30 -17.11 -26.66
N ASP A 205 -9.50 -16.56 -26.84
CA ASP A 205 -9.92 -15.90 -28.08
C ASP A 205 -9.09 -14.64 -28.40
N LYS A 206 -8.46 -14.04 -27.38
CA LYS A 206 -7.61 -12.84 -27.53
C LYS A 206 -6.14 -13.17 -27.62
N ARG A 207 -5.74 -14.42 -27.30
CA ARG A 207 -4.35 -14.83 -27.13
C ARG A 207 -3.58 -13.85 -26.23
N HIS A 208 -4.23 -13.42 -25.14
CA HIS A 208 -3.72 -12.39 -24.23
C HIS A 208 -4.27 -12.63 -22.81
N ALA A 209 -3.50 -12.27 -21.78
CA ALA A 209 -3.99 -12.30 -20.41
C ALA A 209 -4.96 -11.13 -20.15
N ALA A 210 -6.08 -11.37 -19.48
CA ALA A 210 -6.94 -10.30 -18.97
C ALA A 210 -6.18 -9.46 -17.93
N TRP A 211 -5.43 -10.14 -17.08
CA TRP A 211 -4.58 -9.56 -16.05
C TRP A 211 -3.48 -10.54 -15.62
N VAL A 212 -2.44 -10.01 -15.00
CA VAL A 212 -1.41 -10.73 -14.26
C VAL A 212 -1.34 -10.13 -12.86
N ALA A 213 -1.42 -10.97 -11.84
CA ALA A 213 -1.51 -10.58 -10.44
C ALA A 213 -0.37 -11.18 -9.62
N PHE A 214 0.16 -10.40 -8.69
CA PHE A 214 1.27 -10.80 -7.84
C PHE A 214 1.39 -9.91 -6.61
N SER A 215 2.26 -10.29 -5.66
CA SER A 215 2.56 -9.45 -4.50
C SER A 215 4.06 -9.24 -4.27
N PHE A 216 4.39 -8.16 -3.58
CA PHE A 216 5.68 -7.87 -3.00
C PHE A 216 5.59 -7.92 -1.47
N ASP A 217 6.58 -8.53 -0.83
CA ASP A 217 6.83 -8.50 0.60
C ASP A 217 8.33 -8.30 0.85
N SER A 218 8.80 -8.48 2.08
CA SER A 218 10.23 -8.33 2.41
C SER A 218 11.17 -9.25 1.60
N GLU A 219 10.67 -10.36 1.06
CA GLU A 219 11.47 -11.36 0.34
C GLU A 219 11.36 -11.20 -1.18
N THR A 220 10.14 -11.05 -1.70
CA THR A 220 9.83 -10.96 -3.14
C THR A 220 10.16 -9.59 -3.74
N SER A 221 10.33 -8.55 -2.93
CA SER A 221 10.81 -7.22 -3.36
C SER A 221 12.32 -7.13 -3.65
N GLN A 222 13.09 -8.16 -3.24
CA GLN A 222 14.54 -8.15 -3.32
C GLN A 222 15.08 -8.17 -4.77
N LYS A 223 16.26 -7.56 -4.97
CA LYS A 223 16.97 -7.53 -6.25
C LYS A 223 18.19 -8.45 -6.25
N ASN A 224 17.95 -9.76 -6.30
CA ASN A 224 18.98 -10.78 -6.17
C ASN A 224 19.52 -11.29 -7.52
N VAL A 225 18.72 -11.17 -8.58
CA VAL A 225 19.07 -11.61 -9.93
C VAL A 225 18.86 -10.50 -10.95
N ASN A 226 19.62 -10.57 -12.04
CA ASN A 226 19.42 -9.72 -13.21
C ASN A 226 18.42 -10.36 -14.17
N ARG A 227 17.88 -9.52 -15.05
CA ARG A 227 17.08 -9.90 -16.22
C ARG A 227 17.69 -11.09 -16.96
N THR A 228 16.85 -12.07 -17.32
CA THR A 228 17.29 -13.34 -17.92
C THR A 228 17.07 -13.43 -19.43
N ASP A 229 16.05 -12.76 -19.99
CA ASP A 229 15.69 -12.85 -21.41
C ASP A 229 15.37 -14.28 -21.90
N GLU A 230 14.85 -15.13 -21.00
CA GLU A 230 14.49 -16.53 -21.26
C GLU A 230 13.10 -16.66 -21.92
N TRP A 231 12.96 -16.13 -23.13
CA TRP A 231 11.70 -16.09 -23.88
C TRP A 231 11.19 -17.47 -24.28
N LEU A 232 10.06 -17.90 -23.71
CA LEU A 232 9.52 -19.25 -23.89
C LEU A 232 7.99 -19.27 -23.93
N PRO A 233 7.36 -20.26 -24.59
CA PRO A 233 5.93 -20.53 -24.41
C PRO A 233 5.62 -20.95 -22.97
N ASP A 234 4.45 -20.56 -22.49
CA ASP A 234 3.96 -20.96 -21.17
C ASP A 234 3.64 -22.47 -21.15
N PRO A 235 4.24 -23.26 -20.25
CA PRO A 235 3.98 -24.69 -20.17
C PRO A 235 2.54 -25.05 -19.72
N PHE A 236 1.81 -24.12 -19.11
CA PHE A 236 0.46 -24.36 -18.59
C PHE A 236 -0.66 -23.95 -19.57
N ILE A 237 -0.32 -23.22 -20.63
CA ILE A 237 -1.25 -22.80 -21.69
C ILE A 237 -0.85 -23.49 -23.01
N PRO A 238 -1.52 -24.59 -23.42
CA PRO A 238 -1.18 -25.31 -24.66
C PRO A 238 -1.21 -24.43 -25.93
N THR A 239 -1.98 -23.35 -25.89
CA THR A 239 -2.22 -22.37 -26.95
C THR A 239 -1.35 -21.12 -26.79
N SER A 240 -0.36 -21.16 -25.90
CA SER A 240 0.57 -20.07 -25.64
C SER A 240 1.13 -19.54 -26.96
N PRO A 241 1.23 -18.20 -27.12
CA PRO A 241 1.96 -17.61 -28.23
C PRO A 241 3.39 -18.13 -28.29
N GLN A 242 3.98 -18.00 -29.47
CA GLN A 242 5.34 -18.42 -29.79
C GLN A 242 6.16 -17.19 -30.16
N GLU A 243 7.49 -17.33 -30.14
CA GLU A 243 8.41 -16.26 -30.58
C GLU A 243 8.08 -15.74 -31.99
N SER A 244 7.53 -16.57 -32.88
CA SER A 244 7.12 -16.14 -34.21
C SER A 244 5.97 -15.15 -34.23
N ASP A 245 5.08 -15.18 -33.23
CA ASP A 245 3.93 -14.27 -33.12
C ASP A 245 4.35 -12.84 -32.76
N HIS A 246 5.53 -12.67 -32.13
CA HIS A 246 6.09 -11.36 -31.74
C HIS A 246 7.19 -10.88 -32.70
N LYS A 247 7.43 -11.60 -33.80
CA LYS A 247 8.57 -11.34 -34.68
C LYS A 247 8.21 -10.37 -35.79
N SER A 248 8.90 -9.24 -35.79
CA SER A 248 8.78 -8.26 -36.84
C SER A 248 7.33 -7.72 -36.99
N ASP A 249 6.62 -7.45 -35.90
CA ASP A 249 5.27 -6.90 -35.95
C ASP A 249 5.22 -5.39 -35.66
N GLY A 250 6.37 -4.76 -35.42
CA GLY A 250 6.49 -3.35 -35.07
C GLY A 250 6.20 -3.04 -33.60
N PHE A 251 6.05 -4.05 -32.74
CA PHE A 251 5.85 -3.89 -31.30
C PHE A 251 7.01 -4.48 -30.49
N ASP A 252 7.21 -3.96 -29.29
CA ASP A 252 8.05 -4.58 -28.29
C ASP A 252 7.30 -5.75 -27.62
N LYS A 253 8.09 -6.69 -27.09
CA LYS A 253 7.61 -7.70 -26.13
C LYS A 253 7.45 -7.07 -24.74
N GLY A 254 6.38 -6.28 -24.60
CA GLY A 254 6.03 -5.59 -23.35
C GLY A 254 5.59 -6.57 -22.28
N HIS A 255 6.15 -6.46 -21.07
CA HIS A 255 5.76 -7.35 -19.97
C HIS A 255 4.52 -6.81 -19.26
N LEU A 256 3.63 -7.68 -18.79
CA LEU A 256 2.60 -7.33 -17.81
C LEU A 256 3.18 -7.38 -16.39
N CYS A 257 3.70 -8.52 -15.96
CA CYS A 257 4.61 -8.61 -14.81
C CYS A 257 6.05 -8.39 -15.28
N ALA A 258 6.65 -7.25 -14.92
CA ALA A 258 7.97 -6.88 -15.38
C ALA A 258 9.05 -7.82 -14.84
N SER A 259 10.12 -8.00 -15.61
CA SER A 259 11.27 -8.78 -15.15
C SER A 259 11.84 -8.25 -13.83
N ASP A 260 11.90 -6.92 -13.66
CA ASP A 260 12.39 -6.30 -12.42
C ASP A 260 11.42 -6.46 -11.24
N ASP A 261 10.13 -6.77 -11.48
CA ASP A 261 9.19 -7.10 -10.41
C ASP A 261 9.54 -8.44 -9.76
N ARG A 262 10.20 -9.36 -10.49
CA ARG A 262 10.53 -10.72 -10.04
C ARG A 262 12.02 -11.00 -10.02
N SER A 263 12.80 -10.04 -9.51
CA SER A 263 14.26 -10.15 -9.39
C SER A 263 14.76 -10.89 -8.12
N TYR A 264 13.88 -11.39 -7.26
CA TYR A 264 14.27 -12.04 -6.00
C TYR A 264 14.80 -13.47 -6.17
N ASN A 265 14.40 -14.14 -7.25
CA ASN A 265 14.73 -15.53 -7.58
C ASN A 265 14.93 -15.70 -9.09
N ARG A 266 15.86 -16.55 -9.51
CA ARG A 266 16.17 -16.79 -10.92
C ARG A 266 14.99 -17.37 -11.69
N THR A 267 14.40 -18.46 -11.20
CA THR A 267 13.26 -19.11 -11.84
C THR A 267 12.04 -18.19 -11.88
N ALA A 268 11.81 -17.40 -10.83
CA ALA A 268 10.77 -16.38 -10.80
C ALA A 268 10.94 -15.36 -11.93
N ASN A 269 12.18 -14.88 -12.14
CA ASN A 269 12.51 -13.97 -13.23
C ASN A 269 12.32 -14.63 -14.61
N GLU A 270 12.78 -15.86 -14.79
CA GLU A 270 12.64 -16.62 -16.05
C GLU A 270 11.17 -16.79 -16.43
N GLN A 271 10.28 -17.07 -15.47
CA GLN A 271 8.84 -17.18 -15.70
C GLN A 271 8.20 -15.88 -16.19
N THR A 272 8.78 -14.69 -15.93
CA THR A 272 8.25 -13.42 -16.48
C THR A 272 8.40 -13.32 -18.01
N PHE A 273 9.21 -14.18 -18.62
CA PHE A 273 9.44 -14.21 -20.06
C PHE A 273 8.52 -15.18 -20.82
N TYR A 274 7.53 -15.76 -20.13
CA TYR A 274 6.48 -16.53 -20.81
C TYR A 274 5.61 -15.62 -21.67
N TYR A 275 5.33 -16.03 -22.92
CA TYR A 275 4.56 -15.19 -23.85
C TYR A 275 3.13 -14.88 -23.40
N THR A 276 2.57 -15.64 -22.46
CA THR A 276 1.28 -15.36 -21.81
C THR A 276 1.33 -14.12 -20.91
N ASN A 277 2.52 -13.72 -20.45
CA ASN A 277 2.79 -12.48 -19.72
C ASN A 277 3.20 -11.31 -20.65
N ILE A 278 3.17 -11.50 -21.98
CA ILE A 278 3.66 -10.52 -22.95
C ILE A 278 2.51 -9.90 -23.75
N SER A 279 2.56 -8.58 -23.84
CA SER A 279 1.62 -7.75 -24.60
C SER A 279 2.37 -6.99 -25.70
N PRO A 280 1.79 -6.82 -26.90
CA PRO A 280 2.38 -5.99 -27.93
C PRO A 280 2.33 -4.50 -27.51
N GLN A 281 3.47 -3.93 -27.15
CA GLN A 281 3.56 -2.53 -26.72
C GLN A 281 4.40 -1.68 -27.68
N MET A 282 3.99 -0.44 -27.94
CA MET A 282 4.79 0.51 -28.72
C MET A 282 6.09 0.83 -27.95
N THR A 283 7.24 0.92 -28.63
CA THR A 283 8.55 1.12 -27.95
C THR A 283 8.59 2.39 -27.09
N SER A 284 8.06 3.51 -27.58
CA SER A 284 7.96 4.77 -26.83
C SER A 284 7.03 4.67 -25.62
N PHE A 285 6.02 3.81 -25.70
CA PHE A 285 5.13 3.50 -24.58
C PHE A 285 5.84 2.61 -23.57
N ASN A 286 6.30 1.42 -23.96
CA ASN A 286 6.89 0.39 -23.10
C ASN A 286 8.07 0.93 -22.27
N GLY A 287 9.17 1.29 -22.95
CA GLY A 287 10.41 1.69 -22.26
C GLY A 287 10.58 3.19 -22.07
N GLY A 288 9.64 4.00 -22.57
CA GLY A 288 9.60 5.45 -22.36
C GLY A 288 8.58 5.89 -21.32
N TYR A 289 7.32 5.49 -21.45
CA TYR A 289 6.22 5.98 -20.61
C TYR A 289 5.84 5.01 -19.48
N TRP A 290 5.54 3.75 -19.83
CA TRP A 290 5.05 2.72 -18.93
C TRP A 290 6.07 2.31 -17.87
N VAL A 291 7.35 2.21 -18.24
CA VAL A 291 8.45 1.92 -17.31
C VAL A 291 8.50 2.89 -16.11
N THR A 292 8.02 4.13 -16.26
CA THR A 292 7.96 5.10 -15.16
C THR A 292 6.93 4.70 -14.10
N PHE A 293 5.79 4.12 -14.51
CA PHE A 293 4.79 3.56 -13.58
C PHE A 293 5.36 2.32 -12.88
N GLU A 294 6.01 1.42 -13.64
CA GLU A 294 6.63 0.22 -13.07
C GLU A 294 7.68 0.57 -12.02
N LYS A 295 8.54 1.55 -12.30
CA LYS A 295 9.55 2.06 -11.37
C LYS A 295 8.94 2.63 -10.10
N LEU A 296 7.81 3.33 -10.18
CA LEU A 296 7.13 3.86 -9.01
C LEU A 296 6.60 2.73 -8.12
N VAL A 297 5.87 1.77 -8.69
CA VAL A 297 5.34 0.61 -7.94
C VAL A 297 6.47 -0.21 -7.31
N GLN A 298 7.56 -0.43 -8.06
CA GLN A 298 8.77 -1.08 -7.54
C GLN A 298 9.45 -0.27 -6.43
N THR A 299 9.40 1.07 -6.49
CA THR A 299 9.92 1.92 -5.43
C THR A 299 9.11 1.76 -4.15
N TRP A 300 7.77 1.78 -4.24
CA TRP A 300 6.89 1.49 -3.10
C TRP A 300 7.13 0.12 -2.50
N ALA A 301 7.25 -0.91 -3.34
CA ALA A 301 7.52 -2.28 -2.91
C ALA A 301 8.84 -2.43 -2.15
N ARG A 302 9.83 -1.57 -2.43
CA ARG A 302 11.20 -1.67 -1.90
C ARG A 302 11.51 -0.63 -0.82
N SER A 303 10.60 0.28 -0.53
CA SER A 303 10.85 1.38 0.42
C SER A 303 10.83 0.91 1.89
N GLY A 304 10.19 -0.23 2.18
CA GLY A 304 9.88 -0.66 3.55
C GLY A 304 8.75 0.14 4.20
N THR A 305 8.00 0.94 3.42
CA THR A 305 6.83 1.68 3.91
C THR A 305 5.67 0.76 4.25
N TYR A 306 5.49 -0.28 3.41
CA TYR A 306 4.40 -1.25 3.44
C TYR A 306 4.96 -2.64 3.77
N ASP A 307 4.16 -3.45 4.46
CA ASP A 307 4.49 -4.84 4.75
C ASP A 307 4.29 -5.72 3.52
N LYS A 308 3.23 -5.44 2.76
CA LYS A 308 2.91 -6.11 1.50
C LYS A 308 2.30 -5.14 0.48
N LEU A 309 2.66 -5.30 -0.78
CA LEU A 309 2.07 -4.60 -1.91
C LEU A 309 1.49 -5.62 -2.89
N TYR A 310 0.18 -5.63 -3.01
CA TYR A 310 -0.58 -6.48 -3.94
C TYR A 310 -0.77 -5.70 -5.24
N VAL A 311 -0.48 -6.35 -6.37
CA VAL A 311 -0.37 -5.69 -7.67
C VAL A 311 -1.04 -6.55 -8.72
N THR A 312 -1.95 -5.94 -9.46
CA THR A 312 -2.54 -6.50 -10.66
C THR A 312 -2.26 -5.58 -11.82
N LYS A 313 -1.74 -6.13 -12.93
CA LYS A 313 -1.42 -5.38 -14.16
C LYS A 313 -2.09 -6.05 -15.34
N GLY A 314 -2.47 -5.28 -16.34
CA GLY A 314 -3.08 -5.83 -17.54
C GLY A 314 -3.23 -4.83 -18.65
N GLY A 315 -3.84 -5.29 -19.74
CA GLY A 315 -4.30 -4.44 -20.83
C GLY A 315 -5.73 -4.80 -21.16
N THR A 316 -6.53 -3.81 -21.58
CA THR A 316 -7.93 -4.02 -21.94
C THR A 316 -8.07 -5.09 -23.03
N THR A 317 -8.85 -6.13 -22.77
CA THR A 317 -9.15 -7.22 -23.72
C THR A 317 -10.44 -6.98 -24.52
N ASP A 318 -11.33 -6.18 -23.96
CA ASP A 318 -12.61 -5.78 -24.56
C ASP A 318 -12.56 -4.43 -25.28
N ASP A 319 -11.57 -3.59 -24.98
CA ASP A 319 -11.24 -2.37 -25.74
C ASP A 319 -9.83 -2.52 -26.37
N LEU A 320 -9.79 -2.88 -27.65
CA LEU A 320 -8.56 -3.08 -28.40
C LEU A 320 -8.24 -1.87 -29.27
N LEU A 321 -6.96 -1.59 -29.45
CA LEU A 321 -6.47 -0.52 -30.30
C LEU A 321 -6.70 -0.88 -31.78
N THR A 322 -7.81 -0.44 -32.38
CA THR A 322 -8.17 -0.80 -33.76
C THR A 322 -7.65 0.17 -34.82
N ASN A 323 -7.36 -0.34 -36.01
CA ASN A 323 -6.95 0.45 -37.20
C ASN A 323 -5.78 1.41 -36.95
N PHE A 324 -4.85 1.04 -36.07
CA PHE A 324 -3.75 1.90 -35.69
C PHE A 324 -2.58 1.77 -36.68
N THR A 325 -1.89 2.88 -36.91
CA THR A 325 -0.58 2.90 -37.53
C THR A 325 0.26 3.92 -36.78
N GLY A 326 1.32 3.44 -36.15
CA GLY A 326 2.23 4.28 -35.39
C GLY A 326 2.98 5.29 -36.25
N THR A 327 3.62 6.20 -35.56
CA THR A 327 4.47 7.27 -36.09
C THR A 327 5.95 6.94 -35.93
N GLN A 328 6.30 6.04 -35.01
CA GLN A 328 7.67 5.64 -34.71
C GLN A 328 7.95 4.20 -35.16
N HIS A 329 9.22 3.87 -35.39
CA HIS A 329 9.66 2.50 -35.68
C HIS A 329 10.09 1.81 -34.39
N ALA A 330 9.71 0.54 -34.23
CA ALA A 330 10.28 -0.33 -33.20
C ALA A 330 11.70 -0.76 -33.57
N ALA A 331 12.35 -1.50 -32.67
CA ALA A 331 13.73 -1.97 -32.84
C ALA A 331 13.95 -2.86 -34.08
N ASP A 332 12.88 -3.48 -34.58
CA ASP A 332 12.86 -4.28 -35.81
C ASP A 332 12.79 -3.45 -37.11
N GLY A 333 12.71 -2.12 -36.99
CA GLY A 333 12.58 -1.16 -38.09
C GLY A 333 11.18 -1.09 -38.70
N ARG A 334 10.17 -1.72 -38.09
CA ARG A 334 8.77 -1.65 -38.53
C ARG A 334 7.99 -0.67 -37.66
N THR A 335 6.95 -0.12 -38.25
CA THR A 335 5.98 0.70 -37.53
C THR A 335 4.90 -0.21 -36.93
N PRO A 336 4.49 -0.01 -35.67
CA PRO A 336 3.40 -0.76 -35.06
C PRO A 336 2.10 -0.53 -35.83
N GLN A 337 1.38 -1.61 -36.12
CA GLN A 337 0.09 -1.55 -36.82
C GLN A 337 -0.89 -2.58 -36.25
N THR A 338 -2.17 -2.19 -36.21
CA THR A 338 -3.27 -3.10 -35.88
C THR A 338 -4.35 -3.07 -36.96
N ASP A 339 -5.05 -4.19 -37.12
CA ASP A 339 -6.18 -4.29 -38.04
C ASP A 339 -7.49 -3.75 -37.44
N ALA A 340 -8.59 -3.89 -38.17
CA ALA A 340 -9.92 -3.43 -37.73
C ALA A 340 -10.46 -4.15 -36.49
N ASN A 341 -9.86 -5.29 -36.10
CA ASN A 341 -10.20 -6.05 -34.89
C ASN A 341 -9.18 -5.79 -33.76
N GLY A 342 -8.22 -4.89 -33.95
CA GLY A 342 -7.19 -4.60 -32.96
C GLY A 342 -6.11 -5.67 -32.84
N LEU A 343 -5.91 -6.46 -33.90
CA LEU A 343 -4.90 -7.51 -33.92
C LEU A 343 -3.61 -7.03 -34.57
N THR A 344 -2.46 -7.43 -34.02
CA THR A 344 -1.14 -7.24 -34.64
C THR A 344 -1.01 -8.08 -35.91
N ARG A 345 0.09 -7.89 -36.64
CA ARG A 345 0.41 -8.62 -37.87
C ARG A 345 0.26 -10.16 -37.76
N HIS A 346 0.54 -10.73 -36.60
CA HIS A 346 0.47 -12.18 -36.36
C HIS A 346 -0.71 -12.60 -35.49
N GLY A 347 -1.70 -11.72 -35.31
CA GLY A 347 -2.96 -12.05 -34.66
C GLY A 347 -2.94 -11.99 -33.14
N LEU A 348 -2.03 -11.21 -32.53
CA LEU A 348 -2.08 -10.93 -31.09
C LEU A 348 -3.01 -9.73 -30.84
N ALA A 349 -3.86 -9.79 -29.81
CA ALA A 349 -4.65 -8.65 -29.42
C ALA A 349 -3.77 -7.51 -28.89
N CYS A 350 -4.04 -6.28 -29.33
CA CYS A 350 -3.34 -5.08 -28.89
C CYS A 350 -4.27 -4.22 -28.02
N PRO A 351 -4.05 -4.17 -26.69
CA PRO A 351 -4.84 -3.35 -25.79
C PRO A 351 -4.85 -1.86 -26.18
N HIS A 352 -5.99 -1.20 -26.01
CA HIS A 352 -6.10 0.25 -26.14
C HIS A 352 -5.65 0.98 -24.87
N TYR A 353 -5.79 0.34 -23.71
CA TYR A 353 -5.30 0.85 -22.44
C TYR A 353 -4.54 -0.23 -21.67
N TYR A 354 -3.54 0.20 -20.90
CA TYR A 354 -2.88 -0.61 -19.88
C TYR A 354 -3.25 -0.10 -18.50
N PHE A 355 -3.35 -1.00 -17.53
CA PHE A 355 -3.76 -0.65 -16.19
C PHE A 355 -2.88 -1.30 -15.11
N MET A 356 -2.92 -0.70 -13.92
CA MET A 356 -2.46 -1.33 -12.69
C MET A 356 -3.49 -1.08 -11.58
N ALA A 357 -3.83 -2.11 -10.81
CA ALA A 357 -4.53 -1.99 -9.54
C ALA A 357 -3.55 -2.34 -8.42
N ILE A 358 -3.38 -1.43 -7.46
CA ILE A 358 -2.41 -1.57 -6.37
C ILE A 358 -3.15 -1.51 -5.03
N LEU A 359 -2.92 -2.50 -4.17
CA LEU A 359 -3.37 -2.52 -2.78
C LEU A 359 -2.14 -2.58 -1.87
N ALA A 360 -1.95 -1.56 -1.05
CA ALA A 360 -0.84 -1.47 -0.12
C ALA A 360 -1.31 -1.78 1.31
N GLN A 361 -0.60 -2.69 1.97
CA GLN A 361 -0.89 -3.11 3.34
C GLN A 361 0.20 -2.64 4.30
N LYS A 362 -0.21 -2.09 5.44
CA LYS A 362 0.67 -1.78 6.58
C LYS A 362 -0.02 -2.15 7.88
N GLY A 363 0.43 -3.23 8.51
CA GLY A 363 -0.30 -3.89 9.58
C GLY A 363 -1.70 -4.30 9.09
N GLU A 364 -2.71 -3.73 9.73
CA GLU A 364 -4.13 -4.00 9.45
C GLU A 364 -4.75 -2.92 8.54
N ASP A 365 -3.96 -1.91 8.18
CA ASP A 365 -4.41 -0.81 7.32
C ASP A 365 -4.15 -1.13 5.85
N TYR A 366 -5.14 -0.81 5.02
CA TYR A 366 -5.12 -0.97 3.57
C TYR A 366 -5.41 0.36 2.89
N GLN A 367 -4.76 0.58 1.76
CA GLN A 367 -5.08 1.66 0.84
C GLN A 367 -4.90 1.18 -0.60
N ALA A 368 -5.77 1.62 -1.50
CA ALA A 368 -5.74 1.20 -2.89
C ALA A 368 -5.59 2.39 -3.85
N ILE A 369 -5.06 2.10 -5.04
CA ILE A 369 -4.97 3.06 -6.15
C ILE A 369 -4.96 2.32 -7.49
N GLY A 370 -5.71 2.86 -8.44
CA GLY A 370 -5.71 2.42 -9.84
C GLY A 370 -4.89 3.33 -10.73
N PHE A 371 -4.37 2.79 -11.82
CA PHE A 371 -3.81 3.53 -12.95
C PHE A 371 -4.41 3.01 -14.25
N LEU A 372 -4.79 3.92 -15.15
CA LEU A 372 -5.24 3.58 -16.51
C LEU A 372 -4.55 4.49 -17.52
N VAL A 373 -3.76 3.90 -18.40
CA VAL A 373 -2.89 4.63 -19.32
C VAL A 373 -3.21 4.22 -20.76
N GLU A 374 -3.52 5.20 -21.60
CA GLU A 374 -3.80 4.97 -23.02
C GLU A 374 -2.55 4.53 -23.77
N HIS A 375 -2.70 3.50 -24.60
CA HIS A 375 -1.63 2.94 -25.42
C HIS A 375 -1.46 3.74 -26.71
N ARG A 376 -0.56 4.74 -26.67
CA ARG A 376 -0.23 5.65 -27.77
C ARG A 376 1.27 5.92 -27.84
N ASP A 377 1.77 6.30 -29.00
CA ASP A 377 3.20 6.50 -29.27
C ASP A 377 3.64 7.97 -29.32
N ASP A 378 2.73 8.91 -29.06
CA ASP A 378 2.96 10.36 -29.18
C ASP A 378 3.21 11.07 -27.84
N TYR A 379 3.41 10.33 -26.74
CA TYR A 379 3.79 10.92 -25.45
C TYR A 379 5.13 11.68 -25.48
N GLY A 380 5.99 11.42 -26.47
CA GLY A 380 7.27 12.12 -26.65
C GLY A 380 8.43 11.58 -25.80
N TYR A 381 8.35 10.32 -25.38
CA TYR A 381 9.36 9.63 -24.58
C TYR A 381 9.87 8.37 -25.27
N ASP A 382 11.04 7.90 -24.86
CA ASP A 382 11.70 6.71 -25.40
C ASP A 382 12.57 6.03 -24.33
N ASN A 383 13.28 4.96 -24.71
CA ASN A 383 14.13 4.19 -23.80
C ASN A 383 15.23 5.02 -23.12
N ASP A 384 15.72 6.07 -23.79
CA ASP A 384 16.80 6.94 -23.31
C ASP A 384 16.23 8.17 -22.56
N HIS A 385 14.99 8.56 -22.86
CA HIS A 385 14.29 9.72 -22.31
C HIS A 385 12.94 9.28 -21.76
N GLN A 386 12.95 8.72 -20.56
CA GLN A 386 11.74 8.24 -19.90
C GLN A 386 10.88 9.38 -19.36
N ALA A 387 9.57 9.13 -19.23
CA ALA A 387 8.64 10.09 -18.67
C ALA A 387 9.00 10.45 -17.22
N PRO A 388 8.85 11.72 -16.81
CA PRO A 388 9.06 12.11 -15.42
C PRO A 388 7.95 11.57 -14.53
N ALA A 389 8.24 11.31 -13.25
CA ALA A 389 7.26 10.82 -12.27
C ALA A 389 6.00 11.70 -12.16
N SER A 390 6.10 12.99 -12.49
CA SER A 390 4.98 13.94 -12.48
C SER A 390 3.85 13.60 -13.46
N VAL A 391 4.06 12.69 -14.42
CA VAL A 391 2.97 12.23 -15.30
C VAL A 391 2.08 11.19 -14.62
N ILE A 392 2.57 10.50 -13.60
CA ILE A 392 1.84 9.35 -13.02
C ILE A 392 0.53 9.78 -12.36
N PRO A 393 0.48 10.85 -11.53
CA PRO A 393 -0.77 11.25 -10.87
C PRO A 393 -1.89 11.64 -11.84
N THR A 394 -1.58 12.00 -13.10
CA THR A 394 -2.61 12.37 -14.10
C THR A 394 -3.38 11.17 -14.65
N HIS A 395 -2.93 9.95 -14.34
CA HIS A 395 -3.57 8.69 -14.72
C HIS A 395 -4.07 7.89 -13.52
N ALA A 396 -3.98 8.45 -12.31
CA ALA A 396 -4.50 7.85 -11.10
C ALA A 396 -6.04 7.95 -11.06
N LEU A 397 -6.67 6.90 -10.54
CA LEU A 397 -8.11 6.78 -10.36
C LEU A 397 -8.42 5.85 -9.18
N SER A 398 -9.67 5.86 -8.72
CA SER A 398 -10.12 4.89 -7.71
C SER A 398 -10.17 3.48 -8.31
N ILE A 399 -10.31 2.45 -7.46
CA ILE A 399 -10.47 1.08 -7.96
C ILE A 399 -11.85 0.92 -8.60
N ASP A 400 -12.93 1.42 -8.00
CA ASP A 400 -14.27 1.45 -8.63
C ASP A 400 -14.25 2.03 -10.06
N GLU A 401 -13.55 3.15 -10.26
CA GLU A 401 -13.43 3.77 -11.58
C GLU A 401 -12.63 2.92 -12.55
N LEU A 402 -11.64 2.16 -12.06
CA LEU A 402 -10.84 1.25 -12.87
C LEU A 402 -11.64 0.00 -13.25
N GLU A 403 -12.42 -0.55 -12.33
CA GLU A 403 -13.35 -1.65 -12.58
C GLU A 403 -14.39 -1.28 -13.63
N GLU A 404 -15.01 -0.10 -13.53
CA GLU A 404 -15.96 0.40 -14.53
C GLU A 404 -15.34 0.44 -15.94
N LYS A 405 -14.06 0.80 -16.02
CA LYS A 405 -13.34 0.96 -17.31
C LYS A 405 -12.78 -0.35 -17.86
N THR A 406 -12.50 -1.33 -17.01
CA THR A 406 -11.85 -2.59 -17.41
C THR A 406 -12.83 -3.76 -17.46
N GLY A 407 -13.96 -3.68 -16.75
CA GLY A 407 -14.90 -4.79 -16.56
C GLY A 407 -14.37 -5.89 -15.62
N LEU A 408 -13.29 -5.62 -14.89
CA LEU A 408 -12.73 -6.52 -13.88
C LEU A 408 -13.24 -6.11 -12.50
N ASP A 409 -13.20 -7.05 -11.55
CA ASP A 409 -13.50 -6.86 -10.13
C ASP A 409 -12.19 -7.18 -9.37
N PHE A 410 -11.52 -6.14 -8.90
CA PHE A 410 -10.21 -6.22 -8.25
C PHE A 410 -10.41 -6.44 -6.76
N PHE A 411 -9.40 -6.98 -6.08
CA PHE A 411 -9.39 -7.14 -4.63
C PHE A 411 -10.60 -7.86 -3.99
N CYS A 412 -11.47 -8.54 -4.76
CA CYS A 412 -12.62 -9.37 -4.31
C CYS A 412 -12.39 -10.28 -3.11
N ASN A 413 -11.14 -10.67 -2.84
CA ASN A 413 -10.78 -11.51 -1.69
C ASN A 413 -10.59 -10.70 -0.39
N VAL A 414 -10.60 -9.37 -0.46
CA VAL A 414 -10.68 -8.45 0.67
C VAL A 414 -12.12 -8.44 1.17
N PRO A 415 -12.41 -8.47 2.49
CA PRO A 415 -13.79 -8.43 2.98
C PRO A 415 -14.58 -7.25 2.40
N ASP A 416 -15.82 -7.48 1.92
CA ASP A 416 -16.63 -6.50 1.18
C ASP A 416 -16.68 -5.11 1.80
N GLU A 417 -16.89 -4.96 3.12
CA GLU A 417 -16.93 -3.59 3.69
C GLU A 417 -15.56 -2.91 3.76
N VAL A 418 -14.45 -3.66 3.72
CA VAL A 418 -13.10 -3.09 3.57
C VAL A 418 -12.89 -2.71 2.12
N GLU A 419 -13.20 -3.63 1.21
CA GLU A 419 -13.14 -3.43 -0.24
C GLU A 419 -13.90 -2.16 -0.64
N ASP A 420 -15.20 -2.10 -0.34
CA ASP A 420 -16.06 -0.92 -0.58
C ASP A 420 -15.44 0.39 -0.05
N ALA A 421 -14.73 0.33 1.08
CA ALA A 421 -14.14 1.50 1.72
C ALA A 421 -12.84 1.96 1.03
N ILE A 422 -12.00 1.03 0.59
CA ILE A 422 -10.69 1.34 -0.01
C ILE A 422 -10.77 1.57 -1.52
N GLU A 423 -11.82 1.10 -2.17
CA GLU A 423 -11.96 1.15 -3.63
C GLU A 423 -12.69 2.40 -4.14
N ASN A 424 -13.57 2.99 -3.32
CA ASN A 424 -14.38 4.15 -3.70
C ASN A 424 -13.58 5.44 -3.97
N ALA A 425 -12.37 5.56 -3.44
CA ALA A 425 -11.51 6.73 -3.61
C ALA A 425 -10.04 6.39 -3.30
N TYR A 426 -9.13 7.10 -3.95
CA TYR A 426 -7.71 7.09 -3.57
C TYR A 426 -7.32 8.41 -2.91
N GLU A 427 -6.49 8.35 -1.87
CA GLU A 427 -5.95 9.54 -1.20
C GLU A 427 -4.58 9.92 -1.79
N GLU A 428 -4.51 10.83 -2.76
CA GLU A 428 -3.24 11.16 -3.45
C GLU A 428 -2.06 11.49 -2.50
N GLN A 429 -2.34 12.08 -1.33
CA GLN A 429 -1.34 12.55 -0.37
C GLN A 429 -0.66 11.43 0.43
N VAL A 430 -1.25 10.22 0.47
CA VAL A 430 -0.67 9.08 1.21
C VAL A 430 0.32 8.27 0.37
N TRP A 431 0.42 8.57 -0.93
CA TRP A 431 1.33 7.93 -1.87
C TRP A 431 2.59 8.75 -2.08
N ASP A 432 3.76 8.11 -1.99
CA ASP A 432 5.04 8.77 -2.28
C ASP A 432 5.32 8.75 -3.79
N TRP A 433 5.12 9.88 -4.47
CA TRP A 433 5.30 10.00 -5.92
C TRP A 433 6.75 10.11 -6.37
N ASN A 434 7.72 10.03 -5.45
CA ASN A 434 9.13 10.16 -5.79
C ASN A 434 9.71 8.84 -6.32
N ILE A 435 10.33 8.89 -7.49
CA ILE A 435 11.19 7.83 -7.99
C ILE A 435 12.65 8.25 -7.75
N PRO A 436 13.40 7.57 -6.86
CA PRO A 436 14.79 7.89 -6.62
C PRO A 436 15.59 7.84 -7.93
N GLU A 437 16.38 8.88 -8.21
CA GLU A 437 17.34 8.82 -9.31
C GLU A 437 18.30 7.65 -9.05
N ALA A 438 18.51 6.81 -10.06
CA ALA A 438 19.52 5.76 -9.96
C ALA A 438 20.86 6.45 -9.70
N ASN A 439 21.46 6.23 -8.51
CA ASN A 439 22.81 6.66 -8.23
C ASN A 439 23.68 6.16 -9.39
N SER A 440 24.16 7.09 -10.23
CA SER A 440 25.14 6.78 -11.25
C SER A 440 26.37 6.28 -10.51
N VAL A 441 26.54 4.96 -10.42
CA VAL A 441 27.80 4.37 -10.00
C VAL A 441 28.77 4.76 -11.09
N SER A 442 29.53 5.83 -10.82
CA SER A 442 30.67 6.23 -11.62
C SER A 442 31.53 4.99 -11.80
N GLN A 443 31.58 4.45 -13.01
CA GLN A 443 32.60 3.50 -13.40
C GLN A 443 33.95 4.18 -13.15
N LYS A 444 34.60 3.81 -12.04
CA LYS A 444 36.03 4.03 -11.88
C LYS A 444 36.69 3.01 -12.80
N ASN A 445 37.23 3.53 -13.90
CA ASN A 445 38.26 2.87 -14.67
C ASN A 445 39.43 2.51 -13.74
N GLU A 446 39.74 1.22 -13.62
CA GLU A 446 41.11 0.68 -13.47
C GLU A 446 41.25 -0.59 -14.30
#